data_AF-A0A9Q1IJI2-F1
#
_entry.id   AF-A0A9Q1IJI2-F1
#
_cell.length_a   1.000
_cell.length_b   1.000
_cell.length_c   1.000
_cell.angle_alpha   90.00
_cell.angle_beta   90.00
_cell.angle_gamma   90.00
#
_symmetry.space_group_name_H-M   'P 1'
#
loop_
_entity.id
_entity.type
_entity.pdbx_description
1 polymer ?
#
loop_
_entity_poly.entity_id
_entity_poly.type
_entity_poly.pdbx_seq_one_letter_code
_entity_poly.pdbx_strand_id
1 'polypeptide(L)'
;MGMAELRPKQDCITRWNSTYDMLKSFLQCKDAIISTLAITNASVSPLSQEEWSILQEVCTILEPFQEVTVEISAESYVTASKVILLAKGLQRVTANYQRSVTTTQQASDLVNSLCANMAGRFHRMEYNHTLGDAAALDPRFKKVAFGDATAADEAFQRIATAAGRVTLSSSEPSQQPGQQEGAGSAAQGSVVWSHFYDLVQCQQGIPQQMPSWRCGLT
;
A
#
# COMPACT_ATOMS: atom_id res chain seq x y z
N MET A 1 36.16 5.37 -1.83
CA MET A 1 34.82 5.60 -1.22
C MET A 1 33.85 4.63 -1.89
N GLY A 2 33.32 3.65 -1.15
CA GLY A 2 32.41 2.64 -1.69
C GLY A 2 30.97 3.15 -1.69
N MET A 3 30.64 4.05 -2.62
CA MET A 3 29.23 4.35 -2.90
C MET A 3 28.64 3.16 -3.65
N ALA A 4 27.43 2.74 -3.30
CA ALA A 4 26.72 1.71 -4.03
C ALA A 4 26.57 2.14 -5.50
N GLU A 5 26.96 1.28 -6.43
CA GLU A 5 26.77 1.56 -7.86
C GLU A 5 25.28 1.69 -8.18
N LEU A 6 24.85 2.90 -8.53
CA LEU A 6 23.51 3.16 -9.03
C LEU A 6 23.49 2.88 -10.53
N ARG A 7 22.68 1.92 -10.94
CA ARG A 7 22.44 1.59 -12.35
C ARG A 7 20.97 1.85 -12.70
N PRO A 8 20.68 2.49 -13.84
CA PRO A 8 19.32 2.59 -14.33
C PRO A 8 18.72 1.19 -14.50
N LYS A 9 17.54 0.97 -13.94
CA LYS A 9 16.76 -0.25 -14.17
C LYS A 9 16.01 -0.12 -15.48
N GLN A 10 15.87 -1.21 -16.22
CA GLN A 10 15.04 -1.25 -17.42
C GLN A 10 13.60 -1.64 -17.07
N ASP A 11 12.65 -1.07 -17.80
CA ASP A 11 11.26 -1.48 -17.74
C ASP A 11 11.08 -2.92 -18.27
N CYS A 12 10.11 -3.64 -17.71
CA CYS A 12 9.85 -5.03 -18.02
C CYS A 12 8.34 -5.27 -18.07
N ILE A 13 7.79 -5.45 -19.28
CA ILE A 13 6.34 -5.54 -19.51
C ILE A 13 5.63 -6.63 -18.68
N THR A 14 6.35 -7.68 -18.26
CA THR A 14 5.80 -8.79 -17.48
C THR A 14 5.83 -8.55 -15.96
N ARG A 15 6.46 -7.47 -15.50
CA ARG A 15 6.65 -7.19 -14.08
C ARG A 15 5.98 -5.87 -13.71
N TRP A 16 4.81 -5.94 -13.08
CA TRP A 16 3.90 -4.79 -12.87
C TRP A 16 4.53 -3.53 -12.26
N ASN A 17 5.59 -3.68 -11.47
CA ASN A 17 6.28 -2.60 -10.77
C ASN A 17 7.52 -2.06 -11.50
N SER A 18 7.90 -2.63 -12.65
CA SER A 18 9.14 -2.28 -13.34
C SER A 18 9.17 -0.85 -13.84
N THR A 19 8.03 -0.31 -14.27
CA THR A 19 7.98 1.05 -14.82
C THR A 19 8.28 2.07 -13.74
N TYR A 20 7.67 1.95 -12.56
CA TYR A 20 7.98 2.78 -11.41
C TYR A 20 9.45 2.65 -11.00
N ASP A 21 9.95 1.42 -10.90
CA ASP A 21 11.34 1.15 -10.53
C ASP A 21 12.34 1.76 -11.52
N MET A 22 12.06 1.67 -12.83
CA MET A 22 12.83 2.32 -13.88
C MET A 22 12.84 3.83 -13.66
N LEU A 23 11.67 4.46 -13.58
CA LEU A 23 11.55 5.91 -13.43
C LEU A 23 12.26 6.43 -12.16
N LYS A 24 12.08 5.74 -11.02
CA LYS A 24 12.76 6.09 -9.76
C LYS A 24 14.28 5.99 -9.89
N SER A 25 14.79 4.90 -10.47
CA SER A 25 16.24 4.74 -10.69
C SER A 25 16.81 5.74 -11.70
N PHE A 26 16.04 6.08 -12.71
CA PHE A 26 16.41 7.05 -13.74
C PHE A 26 16.55 8.45 -13.14
N LEU A 27 15.60 8.86 -12.29
CA LEU A 27 15.69 10.11 -11.52
C LEU A 27 16.90 10.14 -10.57
N GLN A 28 17.21 9.02 -9.90
CA GLN A 28 18.41 8.91 -9.06
C GLN A 28 19.72 9.05 -9.84
N CYS A 29 19.71 8.66 -11.12
CA CYS A 29 20.87 8.74 -12.00
C CYS A 29 20.92 10.03 -12.84
N LYS A 30 20.06 11.02 -12.56
CA LYS A 30 19.89 12.24 -13.39
C LYS A 30 21.22 12.88 -13.78
N ASP A 31 22.08 13.19 -12.81
CA ASP A 31 23.34 13.90 -13.06
C ASP A 31 24.33 13.06 -13.87
N ALA A 32 24.38 11.75 -13.58
CA ALA A 32 25.23 10.80 -14.32
C ALA A 32 24.77 10.66 -15.78
N ILE A 33 23.45 10.61 -16.01
CA ILE A 33 22.86 10.53 -17.35
C ILE A 33 23.18 11.81 -18.13
N ILE A 34 22.90 12.99 -17.56
CA ILE A 34 23.16 14.29 -18.21
C ILE A 34 24.65 14.43 -18.56
N SER A 35 25.54 14.11 -17.61
CA SER A 35 26.98 14.20 -17.82
C SER A 35 27.46 13.23 -18.90
N THR A 36 26.97 11.99 -18.89
CA THR A 36 27.36 10.97 -19.87
C THR A 36 26.89 11.35 -21.27
N LEU A 37 25.65 11.83 -21.42
CA LEU A 37 25.12 12.30 -22.71
C LEU A 37 25.97 13.46 -23.27
N ALA A 38 26.38 14.39 -22.41
CA ALA A 38 27.24 15.51 -22.81
C ALA A 38 28.64 15.06 -23.25
N ILE A 39 29.27 14.13 -22.50
CA ILE A 39 30.62 13.62 -22.78
C ILE A 39 30.65 12.75 -24.04
N THR A 40 29.64 11.89 -24.20
CA THR A 40 29.59 10.93 -25.31
C THR A 40 29.05 11.52 -26.61
N ASN A 41 28.57 12.78 -26.57
CA ASN A 41 27.88 13.44 -27.67
C ASN A 41 26.80 12.54 -28.27
N ALA A 42 25.99 11.95 -27.38
CA ALA A 42 25.02 10.93 -27.74
C ALA A 42 24.00 11.47 -28.76
N SER A 43 23.55 10.60 -29.66
CA SER A 43 22.57 10.95 -30.70
C SER A 43 21.15 11.17 -30.16
N VAL A 44 20.93 10.99 -28.86
CA VAL A 44 19.63 11.17 -28.21
C VAL A 44 19.55 12.57 -27.60
N SER A 45 18.42 13.24 -27.82
CA SER A 45 18.18 14.55 -27.21
C SER A 45 18.09 14.43 -25.69
N PRO A 46 18.77 15.29 -24.93
CA PRO A 46 18.62 15.33 -23.48
C PRO A 46 17.19 15.78 -23.12
N LEU A 47 16.67 15.25 -22.01
CA LEU A 47 15.39 15.69 -21.47
C LEU A 47 15.46 17.14 -21.00
N SER A 48 14.41 17.90 -21.32
CA SER A 48 14.16 19.24 -20.83
C SER A 48 13.90 19.24 -19.33
N GLN A 49 14.04 20.42 -18.70
CA GLN A 49 13.76 20.58 -17.28
C GLN A 49 12.28 20.32 -16.95
N GLU A 50 11.37 20.59 -17.89
CA GLU A 50 9.95 20.25 -17.76
C GLU A 50 9.73 18.74 -17.72
N GLU A 51 10.35 17.98 -18.64
CA GLU A 51 10.27 16.52 -18.65
C GLU A 51 10.82 15.89 -17.37
N TRP A 52 11.93 16.40 -16.83
CA TRP A 52 12.42 15.97 -15.52
C TRP A 52 11.42 16.22 -14.39
N SER A 53 10.70 17.35 -14.45
CA SER A 53 9.70 17.70 -13.45
C SER A 53 8.46 16.80 -13.57
N ILE A 54 8.02 16.49 -14.79
CA ILE A 54 6.95 15.50 -15.05
C ILE A 54 7.31 14.15 -14.46
N LEU A 55 8.52 13.64 -14.72
CA LEU A 55 8.97 12.33 -14.21
C LEU A 55 8.96 12.28 -12.68
N GLN A 56 9.39 13.37 -12.02
CA GLN A 56 9.38 13.47 -10.57
C GLN A 56 7.96 13.47 -9.99
N GLU A 57 7.05 14.21 -10.61
CA GLU A 57 5.65 14.27 -10.19
C GLU A 57 4.95 12.91 -10.38
N VAL A 58 5.15 12.27 -11.54
CA VAL A 58 4.64 10.92 -11.84
C VAL A 58 5.16 9.89 -10.84
N CYS A 59 6.46 9.92 -10.50
CA CYS A 59 7.01 9.02 -9.49
C CYS A 59 6.37 9.24 -8.12
N THR A 60 6.14 10.49 -7.73
CA THR A 60 5.49 10.82 -6.46
C THR A 60 4.07 10.27 -6.39
N ILE A 61 3.31 10.39 -7.50
CA ILE A 61 1.93 9.88 -7.60
C ILE A 61 1.89 8.34 -7.54
N LEU A 62 2.86 7.67 -8.16
CA LEU A 62 2.90 6.21 -8.27
C LEU A 62 3.52 5.51 -7.04
N GLU A 63 4.31 6.22 -6.22
CA GLU A 63 4.94 5.67 -5.02
C GLU A 63 3.98 4.92 -4.07
N PRO A 64 2.80 5.46 -3.69
CA PRO A 64 1.86 4.73 -2.84
C PRO A 64 1.35 3.42 -3.49
N PHE A 65 1.23 3.37 -4.81
CA PHE A 65 0.85 2.14 -5.52
C PHE A 65 1.94 1.08 -5.47
N GLN A 66 3.21 1.51 -5.60
CA GLN A 66 4.35 0.63 -5.42
C GLN A 66 4.36 0.04 -4.01
N GLU A 67 4.22 0.88 -2.97
CA GLU A 67 4.21 0.43 -1.57
C GLU A 67 3.13 -0.62 -1.32
N VAL A 68 1.90 -0.33 -1.76
CA VAL A 68 0.77 -1.25 -1.59
C VAL A 68 0.96 -2.54 -2.38
N THR A 69 1.49 -2.47 -3.60
CA THR A 69 1.71 -3.66 -4.42
C THR A 69 2.78 -4.56 -3.80
N VAL A 70 3.86 -3.99 -3.28
CA VAL A 70 4.90 -4.74 -2.54
C VAL A 70 4.30 -5.38 -1.28
N GLU A 71 3.50 -4.64 -0.52
CA GLU A 71 2.84 -5.13 0.70
C GLU A 71 1.88 -6.29 0.42
N ILE A 72 1.15 -6.27 -0.71
CA ILE A 72 0.18 -7.32 -1.10
C ILE A 72 0.88 -8.51 -1.76
N SER A 73 2.04 -8.28 -2.39
CA SER A 73 2.84 -9.31 -3.06
C SER A 73 3.76 -10.07 -2.09
N ALA A 74 3.73 -9.76 -0.80
CA ALA A 74 4.48 -10.48 0.20
C ALA A 74 3.91 -11.89 0.41
N GLU A 75 4.77 -12.90 0.28
CA GLU A 75 4.40 -14.31 0.44
C GLU A 75 4.43 -14.77 1.91
N SER A 76 5.01 -13.97 2.81
CA SER A 76 5.27 -14.35 4.20
C SER A 76 4.10 -14.14 5.17
N TYR A 77 3.01 -13.48 4.75
CA TYR A 77 1.84 -13.26 5.60
C TYR A 77 0.54 -13.21 4.81
N VAL A 78 -0.59 -13.43 5.51
CA VAL A 78 -1.92 -13.31 4.91
C VAL A 78 -2.18 -11.85 4.53
N THR A 79 -2.21 -11.58 3.22
CA THR A 79 -2.46 -10.24 2.65
C THR A 79 -3.94 -9.97 2.45
N ALA A 80 -4.78 -11.02 2.32
CA ALA A 80 -6.21 -10.91 2.06
C ALA A 80 -6.95 -10.01 3.07
N SER A 81 -6.60 -10.07 4.36
CA SER A 81 -7.20 -9.24 5.40
C SER A 81 -6.87 -7.75 5.28
N LYS A 82 -5.78 -7.41 4.58
CA LYS A 82 -5.32 -6.03 4.36
C LYS A 82 -5.89 -5.40 3.09
N VAL A 83 -6.33 -6.20 2.11
CA VAL A 83 -6.71 -5.72 0.77
C VAL A 83 -7.77 -4.62 0.80
N ILE A 84 -8.84 -4.78 1.59
CA ILE A 84 -9.90 -3.78 1.71
C ILE A 84 -9.33 -2.46 2.25
N LEU A 85 -8.49 -2.55 3.28
CA LEU A 85 -7.87 -1.38 3.91
C LEU A 85 -6.97 -0.63 2.93
N LEU A 86 -6.06 -1.35 2.28
CA LEU A 86 -5.05 -0.78 1.38
C LEU A 86 -5.70 -0.15 0.14
N ALA A 87 -6.70 -0.80 -0.45
CA ALA A 87 -7.40 -0.24 -1.61
C ALA A 87 -8.19 1.02 -1.26
N LYS A 88 -8.81 1.08 -0.07
CA LYS A 88 -9.46 2.31 0.41
C LYS A 88 -8.45 3.40 0.73
N GLY A 89 -7.28 3.03 1.27
CA GLY A 89 -6.15 3.92 1.44
C GLY A 89 -5.73 4.55 0.10
N LEU A 90 -5.53 3.74 -0.93
CA LEU A 90 -5.21 4.21 -2.28
C LEU A 90 -6.31 5.11 -2.86
N GLN A 91 -7.60 4.75 -2.72
CA GLN A 91 -8.71 5.59 -3.17
C GLN A 91 -8.69 6.98 -2.53
N ARG A 92 -8.36 7.07 -1.23
CA ARG A 92 -8.22 8.35 -0.52
C ARG A 92 -7.02 9.14 -1.02
N VAL A 93 -5.87 8.47 -1.18
CA VAL A 93 -4.64 9.09 -1.69
C VAL A 93 -4.86 9.66 -3.09
N THR A 94 -5.47 8.89 -4.01
CA THR A 94 -5.78 9.38 -5.36
C THR A 94 -6.78 10.53 -5.34
N ALA A 95 -7.80 10.47 -4.48
CA ALA A 95 -8.75 11.57 -4.33
C ALA A 95 -8.09 12.83 -3.75
N ASN A 96 -7.08 12.68 -2.90
CA ASN A 96 -6.29 13.81 -2.41
C ASN A 96 -5.42 14.41 -3.52
N TYR A 97 -4.79 13.58 -4.35
CA TYR A 97 -4.05 14.05 -5.52
C TYR A 97 -4.94 14.84 -6.49
N GLN A 98 -6.19 14.41 -6.67
CA GLN A 98 -7.15 15.11 -7.53
C GLN A 98 -7.57 16.48 -6.98
N ARG A 99 -7.50 16.68 -5.65
CA ARG A 99 -7.78 17.97 -5.00
C ARG A 99 -6.53 18.85 -4.90
N SER A 100 -5.34 18.26 -4.87
CA SER A 100 -4.09 19.00 -4.91
C SER A 100 -3.84 19.55 -6.31
N VAL A 101 -3.18 20.70 -6.38
CA VAL A 101 -2.74 21.26 -7.66
C VAL A 101 -1.61 20.40 -8.20
N THR A 102 -1.84 19.70 -9.30
CA THR A 102 -0.78 19.11 -10.11
C THR A 102 -0.12 20.21 -10.94
N THR A 103 1.20 20.12 -11.08
CA THR A 103 1.99 21.14 -11.78
C THR A 103 1.95 20.91 -13.29
N THR A 104 1.84 19.65 -13.71
CA THR A 104 1.90 19.24 -15.11
C THR A 104 0.60 18.60 -15.59
N GLN A 105 0.28 18.77 -16.88
CA GLN A 105 -0.93 18.18 -17.47
C GLN A 105 -0.88 16.64 -17.43
N GLN A 106 0.29 16.07 -17.71
CA GLN A 106 0.54 14.63 -17.70
C GLN A 106 0.28 14.02 -16.31
N ALA A 107 0.69 14.71 -15.24
CA ALA A 107 0.38 14.30 -13.88
C ALA A 107 -1.13 14.37 -13.58
N SER A 108 -1.81 15.43 -14.04
CA SER A 108 -3.27 15.55 -13.93
C SER A 108 -4.01 14.39 -14.62
N ASP A 109 -3.62 14.08 -15.86
CA ASP A 109 -4.22 12.99 -16.64
C ASP A 109 -3.99 11.63 -15.99
N LEU A 110 -2.79 11.41 -15.42
CA LEU A 110 -2.47 10.22 -14.65
C LEU A 110 -3.36 10.11 -13.41
N VAL A 111 -3.49 11.17 -12.62
CA VAL A 111 -4.33 11.17 -11.41
C VAL A 111 -5.79 10.88 -11.76
N ASN A 112 -6.34 11.52 -12.80
CA ASN A 112 -7.71 11.28 -13.25
C ASN A 112 -7.91 9.82 -13.69
N SER A 113 -6.95 9.27 -14.42
CA SER A 113 -6.96 7.87 -14.84
C SER A 113 -6.89 6.92 -13.64
N LEU A 114 -6.05 7.20 -12.66
CA LEU A 114 -5.93 6.41 -11.42
C LEU A 114 -7.22 6.48 -10.60
N CYS A 115 -7.81 7.67 -10.40
CA CYS A 115 -9.10 7.83 -9.72
C CYS A 115 -10.20 7.00 -10.39
N ALA A 116 -10.33 7.08 -11.72
CA ALA A 116 -11.33 6.33 -12.46
C ALA A 116 -11.13 4.81 -12.32
N ASN A 117 -9.88 4.34 -12.43
CA ASN A 117 -9.57 2.92 -12.27
C ASN A 117 -9.78 2.42 -10.84
N MET A 118 -9.41 3.23 -9.84
CA MET A 118 -9.62 2.90 -8.43
C MET A 118 -11.09 2.83 -8.07
N ALA A 119 -11.90 3.73 -8.63
CA ALA A 119 -13.35 3.72 -8.47
C ALA A 119 -14.00 2.54 -9.19
N GLY A 120 -13.56 2.21 -10.41
CA GLY A 120 -14.15 1.13 -11.21
C GLY A 120 -13.77 -0.27 -10.75
N ARG A 121 -12.47 -0.53 -10.53
CA ARG A 121 -11.95 -1.88 -10.20
C ARG A 121 -12.17 -2.28 -8.76
N PHE A 122 -12.08 -1.32 -7.84
CA PHE A 122 -12.16 -1.56 -6.41
C PHE A 122 -13.47 -1.05 -5.79
N HIS A 123 -14.51 -0.90 -6.61
CA HIS A 123 -15.84 -0.56 -6.14
C HIS A 123 -16.39 -1.66 -5.22
N ARG A 124 -16.92 -1.28 -4.04
CA ARG A 124 -17.63 -2.20 -3.12
C ARG A 124 -16.89 -3.50 -2.80
N MET A 125 -15.55 -3.47 -2.77
CA MET A 125 -14.75 -4.66 -2.48
C MET A 125 -15.05 -5.31 -1.13
N GLU A 126 -15.52 -4.52 -0.17
CA GLU A 126 -15.96 -4.99 1.15
C GLU A 126 -17.17 -5.94 1.12
N TYR A 127 -17.89 -6.02 -0.01
CA TYR A 127 -18.94 -7.01 -0.26
C TYR A 127 -18.42 -8.34 -0.83
N ASN A 128 -17.14 -8.44 -1.20
CA ASN A 128 -16.54 -9.72 -1.54
C ASN A 128 -16.42 -10.57 -0.27
N HIS A 129 -17.10 -11.72 -0.22
CA HIS A 129 -17.14 -12.55 0.98
C HIS A 129 -15.74 -12.97 1.45
N THR A 130 -14.85 -13.40 0.54
CA THR A 130 -13.50 -13.83 0.92
C THR A 130 -12.70 -12.70 1.56
N LEU A 131 -12.70 -11.51 0.94
CA LEU A 131 -11.95 -10.36 1.46
C LEU A 131 -12.60 -9.80 2.73
N GLY A 132 -13.92 -9.69 2.76
CA GLY A 132 -14.68 -9.22 3.91
C GLY A 132 -14.50 -10.14 5.11
N ASP A 133 -14.66 -11.44 4.93
CA ASP A 133 -14.53 -12.40 6.01
C ASP A 133 -13.07 -12.46 6.50
N ALA A 134 -12.08 -12.43 5.60
CA ALA A 134 -10.66 -12.36 5.97
C ALA A 134 -10.33 -11.09 6.77
N ALA A 135 -10.87 -9.93 6.38
CA ALA A 135 -10.66 -8.67 7.10
C ALA A 135 -11.36 -8.64 8.47
N ALA A 136 -12.56 -9.23 8.56
CA ALA A 136 -13.32 -9.31 9.81
C ALA A 136 -12.68 -10.28 10.82
N LEU A 137 -12.09 -11.38 10.35
CA LEU A 137 -11.35 -12.35 11.17
C LEU A 137 -10.00 -11.82 11.66
N ASP A 138 -9.43 -10.78 11.02
CA ASP A 138 -8.16 -10.20 11.45
C ASP A 138 -8.37 -9.29 12.68
N PRO A 139 -7.81 -9.66 13.86
CA PRO A 139 -8.04 -8.92 15.09
C PRO A 139 -7.47 -7.50 15.04
N ARG A 140 -6.54 -7.21 14.12
CA ARG A 140 -5.95 -5.87 13.94
C ARG A 140 -6.92 -4.89 13.28
N PHE A 141 -7.88 -5.38 12.50
CA PHE A 141 -8.77 -4.54 11.69
C PHE A 141 -10.23 -4.65 12.13
N LYS A 142 -10.77 -5.87 12.25
CA LYS A 142 -12.18 -6.10 12.59
C LYS A 142 -13.12 -5.21 11.74
N LYS A 143 -14.02 -4.44 12.38
CA LYS A 143 -14.92 -3.51 11.70
C LYS A 143 -14.22 -2.31 11.06
N VAL A 144 -12.99 -1.96 11.47
CA VAL A 144 -12.26 -0.78 10.98
C VAL A 144 -11.83 -0.93 9.51
N ALA A 145 -11.71 -2.17 9.01
CA ALA A 145 -11.43 -2.41 7.60
C ALA A 145 -12.53 -1.85 6.67
N PHE A 146 -13.78 -1.89 7.14
CA PHE A 146 -14.97 -1.65 6.33
C PHE A 146 -15.31 -0.16 6.23
N GLY A 147 -15.80 0.26 5.06
CA GLY A 147 -16.26 1.64 4.81
C GLY A 147 -17.75 1.74 5.00
N ASP A 148 -18.45 0.66 4.66
CA ASP A 148 -19.86 0.46 4.88
C ASP A 148 -20.10 -0.43 6.11
N ALA A 149 -20.86 0.10 7.08
CA ALA A 149 -21.23 -0.63 8.29
C ALA A 149 -22.09 -1.87 7.97
N THR A 150 -22.90 -1.81 6.91
CA THR A 150 -23.76 -2.91 6.45
C THR A 150 -22.89 -4.08 5.99
N ALA A 151 -21.88 -3.81 5.16
CA ALA A 151 -20.95 -4.83 4.68
C ALA A 151 -20.16 -5.48 5.83
N ALA A 152 -19.79 -4.69 6.84
CA ALA A 152 -19.16 -5.22 8.05
C ALA A 152 -20.10 -6.19 8.78
N ASP A 153 -21.32 -5.75 9.08
CA ASP A 153 -22.29 -6.55 9.82
C ASP A 153 -22.64 -7.84 9.09
N GLU A 154 -22.82 -7.79 7.76
CA GLU A 154 -23.01 -8.98 6.93
C GLU A 154 -21.83 -9.96 7.03
N ALA A 155 -20.59 -9.48 7.00
CA ALA A 155 -19.40 -10.32 7.18
C ALA A 155 -19.36 -10.99 8.55
N PHE A 156 -19.63 -10.24 9.62
CA PHE A 156 -19.68 -10.80 10.97
C PHE A 156 -20.81 -11.83 11.13
N GLN A 157 -21.98 -11.61 10.52
CA GLN A 157 -23.09 -12.57 10.52
C GLN A 157 -22.74 -13.85 9.76
N ARG A 158 -22.08 -13.75 8.59
CA ARG A 158 -21.61 -14.92 7.84
C ARG A 158 -20.62 -15.75 8.65
N ILE A 159 -19.63 -15.09 9.28
CA ILE A 159 -18.64 -15.76 10.13
C ILE A 159 -19.32 -16.44 11.32
N ALA A 160 -20.23 -15.76 12.02
CA ALA A 160 -20.95 -16.33 13.16
C ALA A 160 -21.77 -17.57 12.77
N THR A 161 -22.45 -17.50 11.62
CA THR A 161 -23.21 -18.64 11.07
C THR A 161 -22.29 -19.81 10.72
N ALA A 162 -21.14 -19.55 10.10
CA ALA A 162 -20.16 -20.57 9.76
C ALA A 162 -19.57 -21.22 11.01
N ALA A 163 -19.20 -20.42 12.02
CA ALA A 163 -18.71 -20.91 13.30
C ALA A 163 -19.73 -21.83 14.01
N GLY A 164 -21.02 -21.45 14.02
CA GLY A 164 -22.08 -22.28 14.58
C GLY A 164 -22.19 -23.67 13.93
N ARG A 165 -21.96 -23.77 12.62
CA ARG A 165 -21.96 -25.05 11.89
C ARG A 165 -20.76 -25.93 12.24
N VAL A 166 -19.59 -25.33 12.42
CA VAL A 166 -18.39 -26.05 12.84
C VAL A 166 -18.58 -26.62 14.25
N THR A 167 -19.11 -25.84 15.19
CA THR A 167 -19.35 -26.28 16.57
C THR A 167 -20.32 -27.45 16.66
N LEU A 168 -21.37 -27.48 15.83
CA LEU A 168 -22.34 -28.59 15.76
C LEU A 168 -21.77 -29.86 15.11
N SER A 169 -20.74 -29.73 14.27
CA SER A 169 -20.10 -30.84 13.57
C SER A 169 -18.90 -31.43 14.34
N SER A 170 -18.44 -30.77 15.41
CA SER A 170 -17.19 -31.08 16.13
C SER A 170 -17.40 -31.96 17.37
N SER A 171 -18.47 -32.75 17.45
CA SER A 171 -18.65 -33.72 18.54
C SER A 171 -17.80 -34.99 18.36
N GLU A 172 -16.50 -34.85 18.08
CA GLU A 172 -15.46 -35.86 18.35
C GLU A 172 -14.13 -35.15 18.64
N PRO A 173 -13.42 -35.45 19.75
CA PRO A 173 -12.20 -34.76 20.14
C PRO A 173 -10.95 -35.42 19.53
N SER A 174 -10.07 -34.61 18.95
CA SER A 174 -8.65 -34.96 18.75
C SER A 174 -7.79 -33.71 18.92
N GLN A 175 -7.06 -33.67 20.02
CA GLN A 175 -6.13 -32.61 20.41
C GLN A 175 -4.79 -32.76 19.67
N GLN A 176 -4.19 -31.63 19.26
CA GLN A 176 -2.75 -31.40 19.46
C GLN A 176 -2.41 -29.89 19.36
N PRO A 177 -1.51 -29.37 20.23
CA PRO A 177 -1.21 -27.94 20.33
C PRO A 177 0.07 -27.53 19.57
N GLY A 178 0.10 -26.30 19.05
CA GLY A 178 1.28 -25.74 18.39
C GLY A 178 1.32 -24.20 18.38
N GLN A 179 1.88 -23.64 19.45
CA GLN A 179 2.74 -22.45 19.58
C GLN A 179 2.36 -21.08 18.99
N GLN A 180 2.32 -20.10 19.91
CA GLN A 180 2.41 -18.65 19.68
C GLN A 180 3.83 -18.24 19.30
N GLU A 181 3.96 -17.19 18.48
CA GLU A 181 5.02 -16.18 18.43
C GLU A 181 4.52 -15.10 17.45
N GLY A 182 4.73 -13.78 17.56
CA GLY A 182 5.70 -12.95 18.24
C GLY A 182 5.78 -11.64 17.42
N ALA A 183 6.00 -10.50 18.07
CA ALA A 183 5.70 -9.16 17.57
C ALA A 183 6.59 -8.60 16.43
N GLY A 184 5.97 -7.76 15.58
CA GLY A 184 6.41 -6.38 15.29
C GLY A 184 7.47 -6.12 14.20
N SER A 185 7.12 -5.25 13.24
CA SER A 185 7.85 -3.99 12.99
C SER A 185 6.96 -3.06 12.16
N ALA A 186 6.65 -1.89 12.73
CA ALA A 186 5.89 -0.84 12.05
C ALA A 186 6.83 -0.05 11.13
N ALA A 187 6.50 0.01 9.83
CA ALA A 187 7.13 0.94 8.90
C ALA A 187 6.73 2.37 9.29
N GLN A 188 7.62 3.05 10.01
CA GLN A 188 7.53 4.47 10.30
C GLN A 188 7.62 5.26 8.99
N GLY A 189 6.54 5.97 8.63
CA GLY A 189 6.55 6.98 7.56
C GLY A 189 5.59 6.76 6.38
N SER A 190 4.88 5.63 6.28
CA SER A 190 3.93 5.42 5.16
C SER A 190 2.63 6.22 5.36
N VAL A 191 2.28 7.02 4.35
CA VAL A 191 1.06 7.85 4.30
C VAL A 191 -0.21 6.99 4.27
N VAL A 192 -0.14 5.79 3.69
CA VAL A 192 -1.28 4.85 3.66
C VAL A 192 -1.58 4.34 5.07
N TRP A 193 -0.53 4.02 5.82
CA TRP A 193 -0.66 3.51 7.19
C TRP A 193 -0.96 4.62 8.21
N SER A 194 -0.54 5.86 8.00
CA SER A 194 -0.86 6.98 8.93
C SER A 194 -2.37 7.17 9.11
N HIS A 195 -3.13 7.09 8.01
CA HIS A 195 -4.59 7.18 8.07
C HIS A 195 -5.25 6.01 8.81
N PHE A 196 -4.65 4.82 8.77
CA PHE A 196 -5.12 3.69 9.56
C PHE A 196 -4.86 3.93 11.05
N TYR A 197 -3.66 4.40 11.41
CA TYR A 197 -3.33 4.73 12.79
C TYR A 197 -4.28 5.80 13.35
N ASP A 198 -4.60 6.84 12.58
CA ASP A 198 -5.54 7.89 12.99
C ASP A 198 -6.94 7.35 13.30
N LEU A 199 -7.46 6.43 12.48
CA LEU A 199 -8.78 5.82 12.69
C LEU A 199 -8.82 4.92 13.93
N VAL A 200 -7.74 4.17 14.17
CA VAL A 200 -7.61 3.31 15.37
C VAL A 200 -7.51 4.17 16.63
N GLN A 201 -6.80 5.30 16.58
CA GLN A 201 -6.66 6.21 17.73
C GLN A 201 -7.99 6.92 18.07
N CYS A 202 -8.73 7.38 17.07
CA CYS A 202 -10.02 8.05 17.26
C CYS A 202 -11.10 7.15 17.88
N GLN A 203 -11.06 5.82 17.66
CA GLN A 203 -12.01 4.90 18.28
C GLN A 203 -11.66 4.47 19.70
N GLN A 204 -10.39 4.59 20.14
CA GLN A 204 -9.97 4.13 21.47
C GLN A 204 -9.93 5.22 22.55
N GLY A 205 -10.12 6.51 22.21
CA GLY A 205 -10.20 7.58 23.21
C GLY A 205 -8.97 7.69 24.13
N ILE A 206 -7.78 7.39 23.62
CA ILE A 206 -6.53 7.43 24.39
C ILE A 206 -5.86 8.80 24.18
N PRO A 207 -5.58 9.60 25.23
CA PRO A 207 -4.83 10.82 25.10
C PRO A 207 -3.37 10.54 24.72
N GLN A 208 -2.73 11.50 24.04
CA GLN A 208 -1.30 11.54 23.74
C GLN A 208 -0.46 11.31 25.01
N GLN A 209 -0.10 10.06 25.29
CA GLN A 209 1.06 9.71 26.11
C GLN A 209 1.89 8.69 25.34
N MET A 210 3.10 9.10 24.97
CA MET A 210 4.11 8.24 24.39
C MET A 210 4.43 7.09 25.35
N PRO A 211 4.34 5.82 24.95
CA PRO A 211 4.79 4.72 25.78
C PRO A 211 6.32 4.71 25.85
N SER A 212 6.86 4.77 27.07
CA SER A 212 8.28 4.62 27.38
C SER A 212 8.75 3.18 27.16
N TRP A 213 9.12 2.83 25.93
CA TRP A 213 9.89 1.60 25.64
C TRP A 213 11.35 1.89 25.27
N ARG A 214 11.81 3.14 25.41
CA ARG A 214 13.23 3.49 25.37
C ARG A 214 13.81 3.45 26.78
N CYS A 215 14.23 2.27 27.22
CA CYS A 215 15.35 2.13 28.17
C CYS A 215 15.73 0.65 28.28
N GLY A 216 16.95 0.34 27.86
CA GLY A 216 17.59 -0.94 28.15
C GLY A 216 18.35 -1.50 26.96
N LEU A 217 19.59 -1.04 26.78
CA LEU A 217 20.78 -1.84 26.45
C LEU A 217 21.96 -0.87 26.27
N THR A 218 22.61 -0.58 27.40
CA THR A 218 24.08 -0.47 27.44
C THR A 218 24.67 -1.85 27.29
#